data_AF-A0A967XB75-F1
#
_entry.id   AF-A0A967XB75-F1
#
_cell.length_a   1.000
_cell.length_b   1.000
_cell.length_c   1.000
_cell.angle_alpha   90.00
_cell.angle_beta   90.00
_cell.angle_gamma   90.00
#
_symmetry.space_group_name_H-M   'P 1'
#
loop_
_entity.id
_entity.type
_entity.pdbx_description
1 polymer ?
#
loop_
_entity_poly.entity_id
_entity_poly.type
_entity_poly.pdbx_seq_one_letter_code
_entity_poly.pdbx_strand_id
1 'polypeptide(L)'
;MSKAKPDPIHHRIRHLVSRFPDREEIIRKLHVTNVNFEALCDRYHQVSEEIEGLHRQGGAAVEDIDALKHRRAALEEELMGMMSAGTRI
;
A
#
# COMPACT_ATOMS: atom_id res chain seq x y z
N MET A 1 -21.84 13.60 -16.19
CA MET A 1 -21.34 12.42 -15.44
C MET A 1 -20.40 12.92 -14.34
N SER A 2 -20.89 13.05 -13.11
CA SER A 2 -20.06 13.50 -11.99
C SER A 2 -19.07 12.39 -11.63
N LYS A 3 -17.81 12.53 -12.03
CA LYS A 3 -16.73 11.70 -11.49
C LYS A 3 -16.58 12.13 -10.03
N ALA A 4 -17.17 11.38 -9.11
CA ALA A 4 -16.92 11.57 -7.68
C ALA A 4 -15.40 11.60 -7.47
N LYS A 5 -14.91 12.61 -6.74
CA LYS A 5 -13.50 12.63 -6.31
C LYS A 5 -13.23 11.29 -5.62
N PRO A 6 -12.14 10.58 -5.97
CA PRO A 6 -11.79 9.36 -5.28
C PRO A 6 -11.67 9.70 -3.79
N ASP A 7 -12.34 8.90 -2.97
CA ASP A 7 -12.24 9.02 -1.53
C ASP A 7 -10.75 8.93 -1.13
N PRO A 8 -10.23 9.87 -0.31
CA PRO A 8 -8.80 9.95 -0.02
C PRO A 8 -8.28 8.72 0.72
N ILE A 9 -9.12 8.02 1.49
CA ILE A 9 -8.76 6.76 2.15
C ILE A 9 -8.57 5.67 1.09
N HIS A 10 -9.53 5.55 0.16
CA HIS A 10 -9.44 4.62 -0.95
C HIS A 10 -8.16 4.79 -1.79
N HIS A 11 -7.70 6.03 -1.98
CA HIS A 11 -6.46 6.28 -2.70
C HIS A 11 -5.24 5.71 -1.96
N ARG A 12 -5.13 5.95 -0.65
CA ARG A 12 -4.01 5.49 0.19
C ARG A 12 -3.90 3.98 0.27
N ILE A 13 -5.02 3.27 0.39
CA ILE A 13 -5.00 1.79 0.48
C ILE A 13 -5.06 1.07 -0.86
N ARG A 14 -5.22 1.79 -1.99
CA ARG A 14 -5.48 1.21 -3.31
C ARG A 14 -4.48 0.13 -3.70
N HIS A 15 -3.18 0.41 -3.59
CA HIS A 15 -2.14 -0.56 -3.97
C HIS A 15 -2.19 -1.79 -3.07
N LEU A 16 -2.45 -1.60 -1.78
CA LEU A 16 -2.49 -2.71 -0.82
C LEU A 16 -3.72 -3.60 -1.03
N VAL A 17 -4.88 -3.00 -1.29
CA VAL A 17 -6.11 -3.73 -1.65
C VAL A 17 -5.93 -4.47 -2.97
N SER A 18 -5.29 -3.84 -3.96
CA SER A 18 -4.97 -4.53 -5.23
C SER A 18 -4.03 -5.72 -5.04
N ARG A 19 -3.15 -5.66 -4.04
CA ARG A 19 -2.19 -6.72 -3.70
C ARG A 19 -2.85 -7.85 -2.89
N PHE A 20 -3.77 -7.52 -2.00
CA PHE A 20 -4.45 -8.44 -1.09
C PHE A 20 -5.98 -8.23 -1.12
N PRO A 21 -6.64 -8.56 -2.25
CA PRO A 21 -8.07 -8.29 -2.41
C PRO A 21 -8.93 -9.03 -1.37
N ASP A 22 -8.55 -10.25 -1.00
CA ASP A 22 -9.25 -11.04 0.02
C ASP A 22 -9.21 -10.43 1.43
N ARG A 23 -8.35 -9.43 1.65
CA ARG A 23 -8.18 -8.75 2.95
C ARG A 23 -8.73 -7.33 2.95
N GLU A 24 -9.46 -6.92 1.91
CA GLU A 24 -9.92 -5.53 1.75
C GLU A 24 -10.68 -5.00 2.97
N GLU A 25 -11.60 -5.79 3.54
CA GLU A 25 -12.36 -5.38 4.73
C GLU A 25 -11.45 -5.13 5.93
N ILE A 26 -10.49 -6.03 6.17
CA ILE A 26 -9.51 -5.92 7.26
C ILE A 26 -8.61 -4.70 7.04
N ILE A 27 -8.16 -4.47 5.81
CA ILE A 27 -7.32 -3.32 5.43
C ILE A 27 -8.07 -2.01 5.70
N ARG A 28 -9.31 -1.90 5.24
CA ARG A 28 -10.14 -0.70 5.46
C ARG A 28 -10.36 -0.45 6.96
N LYS A 29 -10.69 -1.50 7.72
CA LYS A 29 -10.89 -1.41 9.17
C LYS A 29 -9.62 -0.94 9.87
N LEU A 30 -8.50 -1.64 9.67
CA LEU A 30 -7.23 -1.30 10.32
C LEU A 30 -6.71 0.07 9.93
N HIS A 31 -6.87 0.50 8.68
CA HIS A 31 -6.48 1.83 8.24
C HIS A 31 -7.20 2.94 9.02
N VAL A 32 -8.48 2.75 9.34
CA VAL A 32 -9.26 3.75 10.09
C VAL A 32 -9.02 3.64 11.60
N THR A 33 -8.75 2.45 12.12
CA THR A 33 -8.69 2.21 13.58
C THR A 33 -7.29 2.13 14.16
N ASN A 34 -6.24 2.00 13.35
CA ASN A 34 -4.88 1.77 13.81
C ASN A 34 -3.90 2.74 13.12
N VAL A 35 -3.43 3.74 13.89
CA VAL A 35 -2.52 4.78 13.40
C VAL A 35 -1.20 4.23 12.85
N ASN A 36 -0.70 3.12 13.40
CA ASN A 36 0.52 2.48 12.88
C ASN A 36 0.25 1.83 11.52
N PHE A 37 -0.92 1.20 11.36
CA PHE A 37 -1.32 0.59 10.10
C PHE A 37 -1.57 1.65 9.02
N GLU A 38 -2.21 2.77 9.38
CA GLU A 38 -2.39 3.93 8.51
C GLU A 38 -1.04 4.44 7.99
N ALA A 39 -0.07 4.67 8.88
CA ALA A 39 1.25 5.14 8.51
C ALA A 39 2.01 4.14 7.60
N LEU A 40 1.84 2.83 7.80
CA LEU A 40 2.40 1.81 6.92
C LEU A 40 1.73 1.80 5.55
N CYS A 41 0.41 1.97 5.48
CA CYS A 41 -0.33 2.11 4.22
C CYS A 41 0.15 3.31 3.41
N ASP A 42 0.34 4.47 4.06
CA ASP A 42 0.87 5.68 3.41
C ASP A 42 2.27 5.44 2.81
N ARG A 43 3.16 4.80 3.57
CA ARG A 43 4.51 4.45 3.08
C ARG A 43 4.47 3.46 1.92
N TYR A 44 3.61 2.44 2.02
CA TYR A 44 3.42 1.43 0.98
C TYR A 44 2.90 2.05 -0.31
N HIS A 45 1.92 2.95 -0.19
CA HIS A 45 1.38 3.72 -1.30
C HIS A 45 2.47 4.53 -1.99
N GLN A 46 3.24 5.33 -1.23
CA GLN A 46 4.30 6.17 -1.77
C GLN A 46 5.35 5.36 -2.55
N VAL A 47 5.86 4.26 -1.97
CA VAL A 47 6.85 3.41 -2.64
C VAL A 47 6.26 2.75 -3.89
N SER A 48 4.97 2.39 -3.87
CA SER A 48 4.30 1.81 -5.04
C SER A 48 4.14 2.82 -6.17
N GLU A 49 3.73 4.05 -5.86
CA GLU A 49 3.66 5.14 -6.84
C GLU A 49 5.03 5.50 -7.41
N GLU A 50 6.08 5.46 -6.59
CA GLU A 50 7.45 5.71 -7.03
C GLU A 50 7.91 4.66 -8.03
N ILE A 51 7.70 3.36 -7.74
CA ILE A 51 7.99 2.27 -8.68
C ILE A 51 7.21 2.44 -9.99
N GLU A 52 5.92 2.75 -9.92
CA GLU A 52 5.09 2.99 -11.12
C GLU A 52 5.54 4.25 -11.89
N GLY A 53 6.00 5.27 -11.19
CA GLY A 53 6.57 6.48 -11.76
C GLY A 53 7.86 6.20 -12.53
N LEU A 54 8.78 5.44 -11.93
CA LEU A 54 10.05 5.04 -12.55
C LEU A 54 9.82 4.14 -13.77
N HIS A 55 8.90 3.18 -13.69
CA HIS A 55 8.52 2.35 -14.84
C HIS A 55 7.95 3.19 -16.00
N ARG A 56 7.13 4.21 -15.71
CA ARG A 56 6.56 5.10 -16.74
C ARG A 56 7.60 6.02 -17.38
N GLN A 57 8.59 6.47 -16.60
CA GLN A 57 9.63 7.39 -17.08
C GLN A 57 10.71 6.66 -17.90
N GLY A 58 10.79 5.33 -17.84
CA GLY A 58 11.71 4.52 -18.65
C GLY A 58 13.20 4.78 -18.39
N GLY A 59 13.54 5.51 -17.33
CA GLY A 59 14.87 6.09 -17.11
C GLY A 59 15.47 5.87 -15.70
N ALA A 60 14.88 4.99 -14.89
CA ALA A 60 15.47 4.64 -13.60
C ALA A 60 16.54 3.56 -13.75
N ALA A 61 17.62 3.63 -12.98
CA ALA A 61 18.57 2.54 -12.92
C ALA A 61 17.88 1.28 -12.36
N VAL A 62 18.25 0.11 -12.87
CA VAL A 62 17.68 -1.17 -12.41
C VAL A 62 17.90 -1.35 -10.89
N GLU A 63 19.01 -0.86 -10.38
CA GLU A 63 19.39 -0.88 -8.96
C GLU A 63 18.42 -0.04 -8.10
N ASP A 64 17.97 1.12 -8.59
CA ASP A 64 17.01 1.98 -7.87
C ASP A 64 15.63 1.31 -7.76
N ILE A 65 15.19 0.64 -8.84
CA ILE A 65 13.92 -0.10 -8.84
C ILE A 65 14.00 -1.30 -7.90
N ASP A 66 15.14 -1.99 -7.86
CA ASP A 66 15.31 -3.18 -7.02
C ASP A 66 15.31 -2.83 -5.52
N ALA A 67 15.97 -1.73 -5.14
CA ALA A 67 15.94 -1.21 -3.78
C ALA A 67 14.51 -0.83 -3.35
N LEU A 68 13.73 -0.17 -4.22
CA LEU A 68 12.33 0.16 -3.95
C LEU A 68 11.44 -1.09 -3.82
N LYS A 69 11.68 -2.12 -4.64
CA LYS A 69 10.96 -3.40 -4.54
C LYS A 69 11.25 -4.10 -3.21
N HIS A 70 12.50 -4.12 -2.76
CA HIS A 70 12.88 -4.64 -1.45
C HIS A 70 12.20 -3.89 -0.31
N ARG A 71 12.20 -2.56 -0.36
CA ARG A 71 11.50 -1.72 0.62
C ARG A 71 10.00 -1.99 0.63
N ARG A 72 9.38 -2.14 -0.55
CA ARG A 72 7.97 -2.52 -0.68
C ARG A 72 7.70 -3.88 -0.05
N ALA A 73 8.55 -4.87 -0.29
CA ALA A 73 8.40 -6.21 0.27
C ALA A 73 8.47 -6.20 1.81
N ALA A 74 9.42 -5.47 2.40
CA ALA A 74 9.50 -5.33 3.86
C ALA A 74 8.21 -4.70 4.44
N LEU A 75 7.66 -3.68 3.79
CA LEU A 75 6.38 -3.10 4.19
C LEU A 75 5.22 -4.10 4.06
N GLU A 76 5.21 -4.96 3.03
CA GLU A 76 4.21 -6.04 2.89
C GLU A 76 4.28 -7.00 4.07
N GLU A 77 5.48 -7.37 4.53
CA GLU A 77 5.65 -8.25 5.68
C GLU A 77 5.11 -7.62 6.97
N GLU A 78 5.41 -6.35 7.24
CA GLU A 78 4.89 -5.63 8.40
C GLU A 78 3.35 -5.52 8.36
N LEU A 79 2.79 -5.13 7.22
CA LEU A 79 1.35 -5.03 7.01
C LEU A 79 0.66 -6.39 7.17
N MET A 80 1.26 -7.46 6.63
CA MET A 80 0.76 -8.84 6.78
C MET A 80 0.79 -9.31 8.23
N GLY A 81 1.83 -8.96 8.99
CA GLY A 81 1.90 -9.22 10.41
C GLY A 81 0.73 -8.58 11.17
N MET A 82 0.45 -7.31 10.89
CA MET A 82 -0.68 -6.60 11.51
C MET A 82 -2.04 -7.15 11.10
N MET A 83 -2.23 -7.48 9.81
CA MET A 83 -3.47 -8.09 9.32
C MET A 83 -3.72 -9.47 9.93
N SER A 84 -2.66 -10.23 10.22
CA SER A 84 -2.78 -11.57 10.82
C SER A 84 -3.01 -11.52 12.33
N ALA A 85 -2.43 -10.53 13.03
CA ALA A 85 -2.70 -10.28 14.43
C ALA A 85 -4.13 -9.79 14.68
N GLY A 86 -4.68 -9.00 13.73
CA GLY A 86 -6.05 -8.49 13.76
C GLY A 86 -7.15 -9.55 13.54
N THR A 87 -6.82 -10.78 13.14
CA THR A 87 -7.78 -11.89 12.92
C THR A 87 -8.10 -12.68 14.20
N ARG A 88 -7.55 -12.29 15.36
CA ARG A 88 -7.77 -12.97 16.67
C ARG A 88 -8.92 -12.40 17.50
N ILE A 89 -9.84 -11.65 16.88
CA ILE A 89 -11.04 -11.09 17.53
C ILE A 89 -12.28 -11.87 17.11
#